data_AF-A0A7J5D3G9-F1
#
_entry.id   AF-A0A7J5D3G9-F1
#
_cell.length_a   1.000
_cell.length_b   1.000
_cell.length_c   1.000
_cell.angle_alpha   90.00
_cell.angle_beta   90.00
_cell.angle_gamma   90.00
#
_symmetry.space_group_name_H-M   'P 1'
#
loop_
_entity.id
_entity.type
_entity.pdbx_description
1 polymer ?
#
loop_
_entity_poly.entity_id
_entity_poly.type
_entity_poly.pdbx_seq_one_letter_code
_entity_poly.pdbx_strand_id
1 'polypeptide(L)'
;MAWGDFVGSLRLGLDELDTDSTSLEKSRAQAVLQALNSLPNSRGPAPAVVTCRQDRYAALADMGYQLRDAAWIALQPVSVEAATSYLKRRDADGRWLPVLTALTARRAPALAQALTTPWRLTLAATAYTDSGDPAELLTHTTAEAVDAHLLSRFVPAATRLHPPPFEHADAQQIHRWLHHLAAYLTTPPVGANPVGCVLGSGVPVLT
;
A
#
# COMPACT_ATOMS: atom_id res chain seq x y z
N MET A 1 3.21 -25.18 -18.35
CA MET A 1 4.32 -24.55 -17.61
C MET A 1 3.78 -24.23 -16.22
N ALA A 2 3.94 -25.18 -15.29
CA ALA A 2 3.29 -25.17 -13.99
C ALA A 2 4.18 -24.41 -12.98
N TRP A 3 3.59 -23.40 -12.35
CA TRP A 3 4.16 -22.67 -11.22
C TRP A 3 3.90 -23.47 -9.94
N GLY A 4 4.60 -24.59 -9.77
CA GLY A 4 4.57 -25.41 -8.55
C GLY A 4 6.00 -25.60 -8.08
N ASP A 5 6.25 -25.33 -6.81
CA ASP A 5 7.52 -25.56 -6.07
C ASP A 5 8.47 -24.35 -5.92
N PHE A 6 7.92 -23.19 -5.55
CA PHE A 6 8.70 -22.13 -4.86
C PHE A 6 8.91 -22.49 -3.38
N VAL A 7 9.71 -23.51 -3.10
CA VAL A 7 10.18 -23.82 -1.74
C VAL A 7 11.31 -22.83 -1.40
N GLY A 8 10.98 -21.78 -0.63
CA GLY A 8 11.96 -20.85 -0.04
C GLY A 8 12.05 -19.44 -0.65
N SER A 9 10.97 -18.88 -1.21
CA SER A 9 10.99 -17.50 -1.73
C SER A 9 11.07 -16.48 -0.58
N LEU A 10 12.23 -15.86 -0.38
CA LEU A 10 12.37 -14.67 0.45
C LEU A 10 11.62 -13.52 -0.23
N ARG A 11 10.52 -13.06 0.39
CA ARG A 11 9.82 -11.83 0.03
C ARG A 11 10.20 -10.76 1.02
N LEU A 12 10.86 -9.71 0.54
CA LEU A 12 11.34 -8.62 1.39
C LEU A 12 10.98 -7.28 0.76
N GLY A 13 10.36 -6.40 1.54
CA GLY A 13 10.21 -4.99 1.24
C GLY A 13 11.51 -4.26 1.57
N LEU A 14 12.35 -4.01 0.56
CA LEU A 14 13.66 -3.40 0.75
C LEU A 14 13.55 -1.97 1.31
N ASP A 15 12.49 -1.25 0.94
CA ASP A 15 12.23 0.11 1.41
C ASP A 15 11.77 0.19 2.87
N GLU A 16 11.31 -0.91 3.45
CA GLU A 16 10.86 -0.97 4.85
C GLU A 16 12.01 -1.19 5.84
N LEU A 17 13.22 -1.46 5.34
CA LEU A 17 14.35 -1.86 6.17
C LEU A 17 15.04 -0.70 6.88
N ASP A 18 14.93 0.50 6.31
CA ASP A 18 15.55 1.72 6.83
C ASP A 18 14.59 2.90 6.82
N THR A 19 14.81 3.90 7.66
CA THR A 19 14.14 5.20 7.54
C THR A 19 14.89 6.10 6.55
N ASP A 20 14.26 7.17 6.08
CA ASP A 20 14.92 8.12 5.16
C ASP A 20 16.11 8.84 5.80
N SER A 21 16.20 8.83 7.12
CA SER A 21 17.32 9.36 7.91
C SER A 21 18.45 8.35 8.16
N THR A 22 18.31 7.09 7.74
CA THR A 22 19.33 6.07 7.98
C THR A 22 20.55 6.32 7.10
N SER A 23 21.71 6.50 7.73
CA SER A 23 23.01 6.54 7.05
C SER A 23 23.31 5.19 6.38
N LEU A 24 24.00 5.23 5.24
CA LEU A 24 24.37 4.04 4.46
C LEU A 24 25.10 2.97 5.28
N GLU A 25 26.04 3.38 6.14
CA GLU A 25 26.79 2.46 7.01
C GLU A 25 25.90 1.59 7.91
N LYS A 26 24.68 2.05 8.18
CA LYS A 26 23.68 1.36 9.01
C LYS A 26 22.51 0.81 8.18
N SER A 27 22.57 0.94 6.85
CA SER A 27 21.50 0.52 5.96
C SER A 27 21.40 -1.00 5.93
N ARG A 28 20.30 -1.51 6.47
CA ARG A 28 19.91 -2.91 6.38
C ARG A 28 19.56 -3.27 4.93
N ALA A 29 19.00 -2.34 4.16
CA ALA A 29 18.77 -2.55 2.73
C ALA A 29 20.08 -2.83 1.99
N GLN A 30 21.12 -2.03 2.22
CA GLN A 30 22.45 -2.26 1.66
C GLN A 30 23.00 -3.64 2.05
N ALA A 31 22.96 -3.97 3.34
CA ALA A 31 23.46 -5.24 3.85
C ALA A 31 22.74 -6.44 3.19
N VAL A 32 21.43 -6.34 2.98
CA VAL A 32 20.66 -7.36 2.26
C VAL A 32 21.10 -7.49 0.80
N LEU A 33 21.27 -6.38 0.07
CA LEU A 33 21.73 -6.42 -1.32
C LEU A 33 23.12 -7.06 -1.44
N GLN A 34 24.03 -6.74 -0.51
CA GLN A 34 25.35 -7.37 -0.45
C GLN A 34 25.26 -8.86 -0.14
N ALA A 35 24.42 -9.25 0.83
CA ALA A 35 24.19 -10.65 1.18
C ALA A 35 23.66 -11.44 -0.02
N LEU A 36 22.63 -10.93 -0.71
CA LEU A 36 22.06 -11.55 -1.91
C LEU A 36 23.09 -11.71 -3.03
N ASN A 37 23.92 -10.69 -3.24
CA ASN A 37 25.00 -10.71 -4.23
C ASN A 37 26.18 -11.63 -3.85
N SER A 38 26.27 -12.07 -2.60
CA SER A 38 27.32 -12.95 -2.08
C SER A 38 26.89 -14.42 -1.96
N LEU A 39 25.60 -14.71 -2.19
CA LEU A 39 25.07 -16.06 -2.08
C LEU A 39 25.80 -16.98 -3.07
N PRO A 40 26.41 -18.09 -2.61
CA PRO A 40 27.09 -19.00 -3.49
C PRO A 40 26.10 -19.66 -4.45
N ASN A 41 26.37 -19.60 -5.76
CA ASN A 41 25.63 -20.36 -6.78
C ASN A 41 25.89 -21.89 -6.70
N SER A 42 26.57 -22.37 -5.65
CA SER A 42 27.08 -23.73 -5.51
C SER A 42 26.00 -24.82 -5.46
N ARG A 43 24.72 -24.47 -5.28
CA ARG A 43 23.57 -25.39 -5.35
C ARG A 43 22.58 -25.04 -6.48
N GLY A 44 22.95 -24.18 -7.42
CA GLY A 44 22.07 -23.60 -8.43
C GLY A 44 21.50 -22.23 -8.03
N PRO A 45 20.79 -21.54 -8.93
CA PRO A 45 20.22 -20.22 -8.66
C PRO A 45 19.22 -20.32 -7.50
N ALA A 46 19.37 -19.47 -6.48
CA ALA A 46 18.39 -19.32 -5.41
C ALA A 46 17.35 -18.26 -5.85
N PRO A 47 16.14 -18.66 -6.30
CA PRO A 47 15.19 -17.69 -6.84
C PRO A 47 14.65 -16.79 -5.72
N ALA A 48 14.87 -15.49 -5.85
CA ALA A 48 14.37 -14.48 -4.91
C ALA A 48 13.53 -13.43 -5.64
N VAL A 49 12.52 -12.90 -4.97
CA VAL A 49 11.72 -11.77 -5.45
C VAL A 49 11.81 -10.67 -4.41
N VAL A 50 12.47 -9.57 -4.76
CA VAL A 50 12.62 -8.40 -3.90
C VAL A 50 11.63 -7.34 -4.35
N THR A 51 10.84 -6.82 -3.43
CA THR A 51 9.95 -5.69 -3.67
C THR A 51 10.55 -4.43 -3.08
N CYS A 52 10.45 -3.31 -3.78
CA CYS A 52 10.99 -2.03 -3.32
C CYS A 52 10.26 -0.87 -3.98
N ARG A 53 10.41 0.34 -3.42
CA ARG A 53 10.10 1.59 -4.13
C ARG A 53 11.21 1.90 -5.12
N GLN A 54 10.82 2.31 -6.33
CA GLN A 54 11.74 2.59 -7.44
C GLN A 54 12.82 3.60 -7.06
N ASP A 55 12.45 4.75 -6.52
CA ASP A 55 13.39 5.84 -6.20
C ASP A 55 14.42 5.41 -5.15
N ARG A 56 13.98 4.58 -4.21
CA ARG A 56 14.84 4.08 -3.14
C ARG A 56 15.86 3.06 -3.63
N TYR A 57 15.45 2.17 -4.53
CA TYR A 57 16.40 1.27 -5.16
C TYR A 57 17.36 2.03 -6.08
N ALA A 58 16.86 3.01 -6.86
CA ALA A 58 17.69 3.82 -7.74
C ALA A 58 18.80 4.53 -6.96
N ALA A 59 18.47 5.13 -5.81
CA ALA A 59 19.47 5.73 -4.92
C ALA A 59 20.55 4.72 -4.49
N LEU A 60 20.16 3.50 -4.06
CA LEU A 60 21.11 2.44 -3.70
C LEU A 60 21.98 2.01 -4.89
N ALA A 61 21.40 1.89 -6.08
CA ALA A 61 22.09 1.52 -7.30
C ALA A 61 23.12 2.58 -7.73
N ASP A 62 22.78 3.87 -7.63
CA ASP A 62 23.68 5.00 -7.92
C ASP A 62 24.91 4.99 -6.99
N MET A 63 24.77 4.42 -5.78
CA MET A 63 25.85 4.21 -4.81
C MET A 63 26.60 2.88 -5.01
N GLY A 64 26.30 2.13 -6.07
CA GLY A 64 26.94 0.86 -6.40
C GLY A 64 26.32 -0.38 -5.73
N TYR A 65 25.20 -0.21 -5.03
CA TYR A 65 24.47 -1.30 -4.38
C TYR A 65 23.26 -1.71 -5.22
N GLN A 66 23.51 -2.52 -6.25
CA GLN A 66 22.47 -3.11 -7.10
C GLN A 66 22.51 -4.63 -7.04
N LEU A 67 21.37 -5.29 -7.29
CA LEU A 67 21.36 -6.74 -7.47
C LEU A 67 22.05 -7.12 -8.77
N ARG A 68 22.92 -8.13 -8.70
CA ARG A 68 23.54 -8.77 -9.85
C ARG A 68 22.63 -9.87 -10.39
N ASP A 69 22.68 -10.10 -11.70
CA ASP A 69 21.93 -11.16 -12.40
C ASP A 69 20.42 -11.14 -12.14
N ALA A 70 19.84 -9.95 -11.96
CA ALA A 70 18.42 -9.75 -11.65
C ALA A 70 17.64 -9.18 -12.85
N ALA A 71 16.38 -9.61 -12.99
CA ALA A 71 15.42 -8.97 -13.88
C ALA A 71 14.65 -7.86 -13.14
N TRP A 72 14.53 -6.70 -13.77
CA TRP A 72 13.75 -5.58 -13.23
C TRP A 72 12.30 -5.65 -13.69
N ILE A 73 11.35 -5.55 -12.75
CA ILE A 73 9.92 -5.47 -13.04
C ILE A 73 9.39 -4.17 -12.45
N ALA A 74 9.01 -3.22 -13.31
CA ALA A 74 8.37 -1.97 -12.91
C ALA A 74 6.85 -2.09 -13.01
N LEU A 75 6.15 -1.78 -11.92
CA LEU A 75 4.69 -1.64 -11.95
C LEU A 75 4.33 -0.35 -12.71
N GLN A 76 3.56 -0.49 -13.78
CA GLN A 76 3.03 0.66 -14.53
C GLN A 76 1.73 1.18 -13.90
N PRO A 77 1.40 2.47 -14.09
CA PRO A 77 0.10 3.00 -13.73
C PRO A 77 -1.03 2.18 -14.37
N VAL A 78 -2.13 2.04 -13.65
CA VAL A 78 -3.32 1.36 -14.13
C VAL A 78 -3.93 2.17 -15.28
N SER A 79 -4.14 1.51 -16.42
CA SER A 79 -4.78 2.13 -17.58
C SER A 79 -6.28 2.33 -17.33
N VAL A 80 -6.90 3.23 -18.11
CA VAL A 80 -8.35 3.47 -18.05
C VAL A 80 -9.14 2.19 -18.36
N GLU A 81 -8.65 1.37 -19.29
CA GLU A 81 -9.26 0.10 -19.68
C GLU A 81 -9.20 -0.93 -18.54
N ALA A 82 -8.07 -1.01 -17.83
CA ALA A 82 -7.92 -1.88 -16.67
C ALA A 82 -8.77 -1.38 -15.48
N ALA A 83 -8.81 -0.07 -15.24
CA ALA A 83 -9.63 0.56 -14.21
C ALA A 83 -11.13 0.30 -14.43
N THR A 84 -11.63 0.56 -15.64
CA THR A 84 -13.02 0.31 -16.02
C THR A 84 -13.38 -1.17 -15.92
N SER A 85 -12.49 -2.05 -16.38
CA SER A 85 -12.67 -3.51 -16.25
C SER A 85 -12.73 -3.97 -14.78
N TYR A 86 -11.90 -3.38 -13.91
CA TYR A 86 -11.90 -3.66 -12.48
C TYR A 86 -13.21 -3.24 -11.82
N LEU A 87 -13.64 -1.99 -12.04
CA LEU A 87 -14.87 -1.45 -11.46
C LEU A 87 -16.11 -2.19 -11.96
N LYS A 88 -16.17 -2.52 -13.26
CA LYS A 88 -17.26 -3.31 -13.84
C LYS A 88 -17.40 -4.70 -13.20
N ARG A 89 -16.29 -5.35 -12.81
CA ARG A 89 -16.35 -6.65 -12.09
C ARG A 89 -16.86 -6.51 -10.65
N ARG A 90 -16.80 -5.32 -10.07
CA ARG A 90 -17.28 -5.03 -8.70
C ARG A 90 -18.67 -4.39 -8.68
N ASP A 91 -19.20 -4.03 -9.85
CA ASP A 91 -20.51 -3.41 -9.99
C ASP A 91 -21.60 -4.47 -10.18
N ALA A 92 -22.20 -4.91 -9.07
CA ALA A 92 -23.29 -5.90 -9.10
C ALA A 92 -24.61 -5.30 -9.65
N ASP A 93 -24.85 -4.01 -9.39
CA ASP A 93 -26.17 -3.38 -9.58
C ASP A 93 -26.19 -2.34 -10.72
N GLY A 94 -25.09 -2.17 -11.46
CA GLY A 94 -24.98 -1.22 -12.58
C GLY A 94 -24.75 0.24 -12.17
N ARG A 95 -24.53 0.53 -10.88
CA ARG A 95 -24.36 1.90 -10.35
C ARG A 95 -23.14 2.62 -10.90
N TRP A 96 -22.13 1.88 -11.37
CA TRP A 96 -20.92 2.47 -11.92
C TRP A 96 -21.08 2.91 -13.38
N LEU A 97 -22.19 2.60 -14.05
CA LEU A 97 -22.38 2.88 -15.48
C LEU A 97 -22.08 4.34 -15.87
N PRO A 98 -22.54 5.39 -15.15
CA PRO A 98 -22.20 6.77 -15.48
C PRO A 98 -20.69 7.04 -15.43
N VAL A 99 -20.02 6.52 -14.40
CA VAL A 99 -18.56 6.67 -14.20
C VAL A 99 -17.78 5.94 -15.28
N LEU A 100 -18.14 4.68 -15.57
CA LEU A 100 -17.51 3.88 -16.62
C LEU A 100 -17.64 4.55 -17.99
N THR A 101 -18.80 5.14 -18.26
CA THR A 101 -19.07 5.87 -19.51
C THR A 101 -18.23 7.14 -19.61
N ALA A 102 -18.08 7.88 -18.51
CA ALA A 102 -17.26 9.10 -18.48
C ALA A 102 -15.76 8.80 -18.61
N LEU A 103 -15.26 7.75 -17.95
CA LEU A 103 -13.87 7.31 -18.04
C LEU A 103 -13.51 6.85 -19.46
N THR A 104 -14.35 5.99 -20.06
CA THR A 104 -14.13 5.48 -21.42
C THR A 104 -14.17 6.60 -22.46
N ALA A 105 -15.07 7.58 -22.29
CA ALA A 105 -15.17 8.75 -23.15
C ALA A 105 -14.11 9.83 -22.85
N ARG A 106 -13.20 9.59 -21.89
CA ARG A 106 -12.17 10.56 -21.44
C ARG A 106 -12.73 11.92 -20.99
N ARG A 107 -13.94 11.92 -20.43
CA ARG A 107 -14.64 13.12 -19.93
C ARG A 107 -14.45 13.38 -18.43
N ALA A 108 -13.65 12.57 -17.75
CA ALA A 108 -13.35 12.70 -16.32
C ALA A 108 -11.84 12.57 -16.05
N PRO A 109 -11.01 13.52 -16.52
CA PRO A 109 -9.55 13.42 -16.42
C PRO A 109 -9.04 13.39 -14.98
N ALA A 110 -9.65 14.17 -14.08
CA ALA A 110 -9.32 14.18 -12.65
C ALA A 110 -9.55 12.81 -12.00
N LEU A 111 -10.71 12.20 -12.28
CA LEU A 111 -11.03 10.85 -11.80
C LEU A 111 -10.10 9.79 -12.42
N ALA A 112 -9.82 9.89 -13.72
CA ALA A 112 -8.90 8.96 -14.39
C ALA A 112 -7.50 9.02 -13.76
N GLN A 113 -6.99 10.23 -13.48
CA GLN A 113 -5.72 10.43 -12.77
C GLN A 113 -5.76 9.86 -11.35
N ALA A 114 -6.85 10.09 -10.62
CA ALA A 114 -7.01 9.57 -9.28
C ALA A 114 -7.03 8.02 -9.24
N LEU A 115 -7.54 7.33 -10.28
CA LEU A 115 -7.67 5.87 -10.29
C LEU A 115 -6.47 5.12 -10.92
N THR A 116 -5.33 5.80 -11.08
CA THR A 116 -4.11 5.24 -11.72
C THR A 116 -3.37 4.19 -10.89
N THR A 117 -3.77 3.92 -9.64
CA THR A 117 -3.10 2.91 -8.80
C THR A 117 -4.07 1.80 -8.36
N PRO A 118 -3.60 0.55 -8.22
CA PRO A 118 -4.46 -0.55 -7.77
C PRO A 118 -5.09 -0.31 -6.39
N TRP A 119 -4.36 0.36 -5.50
CA TRP A 119 -4.87 0.74 -4.19
C TRP A 119 -6.06 1.71 -4.30
N ARG A 120 -5.94 2.78 -5.09
CA ARG A 120 -7.01 3.77 -5.25
C ARG A 120 -8.26 3.20 -5.92
N LEU A 121 -8.10 2.24 -6.84
CA LEU A 121 -9.23 1.48 -7.39
C LEU A 121 -9.94 0.64 -6.34
N THR A 122 -9.18 -0.05 -5.49
CA THR A 122 -9.74 -0.85 -4.40
C THR A 122 -10.47 0.05 -3.41
N LEU A 123 -9.87 1.19 -3.07
CA LEU A 123 -10.48 2.21 -2.23
C LEU A 123 -11.82 2.67 -2.82
N ALA A 124 -11.86 3.04 -4.11
CA ALA A 124 -13.09 3.46 -4.78
C ALA A 124 -14.17 2.38 -4.77
N ALA A 125 -13.80 1.13 -5.09
CA ALA A 125 -14.75 0.01 -5.03
C ALA A 125 -15.28 -0.20 -3.60
N THR A 126 -14.43 -0.19 -2.59
CA THR A 126 -14.81 -0.33 -1.18
C THR A 126 -15.73 0.81 -0.72
N ALA A 127 -15.37 2.06 -1.02
CA ALA A 127 -16.13 3.24 -0.62
C ALA A 127 -17.58 3.22 -1.11
N TYR A 128 -17.84 2.58 -2.25
CA TYR A 128 -19.15 2.46 -2.88
C TYR A 128 -19.75 1.06 -2.87
N THR A 129 -19.17 0.12 -2.12
CA THR A 129 -19.64 -1.28 -2.11
C THR A 129 -21.10 -1.36 -1.66
N ASP A 130 -21.43 -0.79 -0.50
CA ASP A 130 -22.75 -0.96 0.13
C ASP A 130 -23.67 0.26 0.03
N SER A 131 -23.14 1.45 -0.24
CA SER A 131 -23.93 2.68 -0.26
C SER A 131 -23.32 3.79 -1.12
N GLY A 132 -24.13 4.82 -1.40
CA GLY A 132 -23.73 5.98 -2.20
C GLY A 132 -23.88 5.78 -3.71
N ASP A 133 -23.79 6.89 -4.44
CA ASP A 133 -23.83 6.92 -5.90
C ASP A 133 -22.43 7.26 -6.46
N PRO A 134 -21.73 6.31 -7.12
CA PRO A 134 -20.42 6.57 -7.70
C PRO A 134 -20.39 7.76 -8.67
N ALA A 135 -21.52 8.15 -9.27
CA ALA A 135 -21.59 9.29 -10.19
C ALA A 135 -21.16 10.61 -9.54
N GLU A 136 -21.21 10.73 -8.21
CA GLU A 136 -20.73 11.93 -7.53
C GLU A 136 -19.21 12.14 -7.65
N LEU A 137 -18.44 11.09 -7.96
CA LEU A 137 -17.02 11.22 -8.27
C LEU A 137 -16.76 12.13 -9.50
N LEU A 138 -17.75 12.25 -10.38
CA LEU A 138 -17.68 13.12 -11.57
C LEU A 138 -17.82 14.60 -11.23
N THR A 139 -18.24 14.95 -10.01
CA THR A 139 -18.40 16.35 -9.57
C THR A 139 -17.08 16.99 -9.15
N HIS A 140 -16.05 16.18 -8.88
CA HIS A 140 -14.74 16.66 -8.47
C HIS A 140 -13.87 17.02 -9.68
N THR A 141 -13.23 18.19 -9.61
CA THR A 141 -12.44 18.75 -10.72
C THR A 141 -10.94 18.46 -10.60
N THR A 142 -10.46 17.95 -9.46
CA THR A 142 -9.05 17.62 -9.22
C THR A 142 -8.89 16.19 -8.69
N ALA A 143 -7.74 15.57 -8.97
CA ALA A 143 -7.45 14.22 -8.50
C ALA A 143 -7.36 14.17 -6.97
N GLU A 144 -6.84 15.23 -6.35
CA GLU A 144 -6.71 15.37 -4.90
C GLU A 144 -8.07 15.46 -4.22
N ALA A 145 -9.05 16.15 -4.84
CA ALA A 145 -10.40 16.22 -4.32
C ALA A 145 -11.11 14.85 -4.39
N VAL A 146 -10.91 14.12 -5.50
CA VAL A 146 -11.38 12.73 -5.62
C VAL A 146 -10.75 11.86 -4.53
N ASP A 147 -9.43 11.93 -4.33
CA ASP A 147 -8.71 11.15 -3.33
C ASP A 147 -9.19 11.44 -1.91
N ALA A 148 -9.32 12.72 -1.55
CA ALA A 148 -9.80 13.13 -0.23
C ALA A 148 -11.23 12.65 0.03
N HIS A 149 -12.11 12.79 -0.97
CA HIS A 149 -13.49 12.30 -0.90
C HIS A 149 -13.55 10.79 -0.71
N LEU A 150 -12.82 10.07 -1.55
CA LEU A 150 -12.70 8.62 -1.49
C LEU A 150 -12.21 8.15 -0.12
N LEU A 151 -11.14 8.76 0.40
CA LEU A 151 -10.59 8.42 1.71
C LEU A 151 -11.57 8.68 2.85
N SER A 152 -12.33 9.78 2.78
CA SER A 152 -13.35 10.12 3.78
C SER A 152 -14.46 9.06 3.88
N ARG A 153 -14.81 8.42 2.76
CA ARG A 153 -15.80 7.33 2.71
C ARG A 153 -15.24 5.96 3.01
N PHE A 154 -13.96 5.75 2.71
CA PHE A 154 -13.33 4.45 2.83
C PHE A 154 -13.40 3.93 4.26
N VAL A 155 -13.06 4.73 5.26
CA VAL A 155 -13.02 4.28 6.66
C VAL A 155 -14.41 3.79 7.11
N PRO A 156 -15.50 4.59 6.98
CA PRO A 156 -16.84 4.09 7.28
C PRO A 156 -17.24 2.84 6.49
N ALA A 157 -16.95 2.77 5.19
CA ALA A 157 -17.29 1.61 4.38
C ALA A 157 -16.53 0.35 4.82
N ALA A 158 -15.21 0.45 5.02
CA ALA A 158 -14.37 -0.66 5.47
C ALA A 158 -14.80 -1.18 6.86
N THR A 159 -15.16 -0.30 7.78
CA THR A 159 -15.63 -0.70 9.12
C THR A 159 -16.97 -1.44 9.11
N ARG A 160 -17.85 -1.16 8.13
CA ARG A 160 -19.11 -1.92 7.95
C ARG A 160 -18.86 -3.29 7.33
N LEU A 161 -18.01 -3.34 6.30
CA LEU A 161 -17.64 -4.58 5.63
C LEU A 161 -16.82 -5.52 6.52
N HIS A 162 -16.03 -4.95 7.41
CA HIS A 162 -15.18 -5.66 8.36
C HIS A 162 -15.40 -5.10 9.77
N PRO A 163 -16.50 -5.52 10.45
CA PRO A 163 -16.80 -5.07 11.79
C PRO A 163 -15.60 -5.32 12.72
N PRO A 164 -15.16 -4.31 13.48
CA PRO A 164 -14.02 -4.48 14.38
C PRO A 164 -14.35 -5.49 15.49
N PRO A 165 -13.35 -6.22 16.00
CA PRO A 165 -13.55 -7.18 17.09
C PRO A 165 -13.85 -6.52 18.44
N PHE A 166 -13.74 -5.19 18.53
CA PHE A 166 -14.02 -4.43 19.74
C PHE A 166 -15.49 -4.00 19.74
N GLU A 167 -16.25 -4.47 20.72
CA GLU A 167 -17.58 -3.93 21.01
C GLU A 167 -17.45 -2.42 21.23
N HIS A 168 -18.29 -1.63 20.54
CA HIS A 168 -18.43 -0.15 20.64
C HIS A 168 -17.48 0.74 19.81
N ALA A 169 -16.55 0.20 19.01
CA ALA A 169 -15.77 1.06 18.11
C ALA A 169 -16.61 1.48 16.89
N ASP A 170 -17.14 2.70 16.89
CA ASP A 170 -17.84 3.26 15.73
C ASP A 170 -16.86 3.77 14.65
N ALA A 171 -17.36 3.92 13.42
CA ALA A 171 -16.57 4.37 12.27
C ALA A 171 -15.90 5.74 12.49
N GLN A 172 -16.54 6.64 13.22
CA GLN A 172 -15.99 7.97 13.49
C GLN A 172 -14.85 7.91 14.48
N GLN A 173 -14.95 7.05 15.49
CA GLN A 173 -13.91 6.82 16.49
C GLN A 173 -12.66 6.22 15.83
N ILE A 174 -12.84 5.23 14.96
CA ILE A 174 -11.74 4.65 14.17
C ILE A 174 -11.09 5.73 13.29
N HIS A 175 -11.89 6.55 12.60
CA HIS A 175 -11.36 7.66 11.80
C HIS A 175 -10.53 8.64 12.64
N ARG A 176 -11.02 9.03 13.82
CA ARG A 176 -10.29 9.92 14.75
C ARG A 176 -8.95 9.32 15.19
N TRP A 177 -8.92 8.04 15.52
CA TRP A 177 -7.69 7.36 15.91
C TRP A 177 -6.67 7.30 14.77
N LEU A 178 -7.11 6.92 13.56
CA LEU A 178 -6.24 6.88 12.38
C LEU A 178 -5.70 8.27 12.04
N HIS A 179 -6.53 9.31 12.14
CA HIS A 179 -6.11 10.68 11.96
C HIS A 179 -5.04 11.09 13.00
N HIS A 180 -5.23 10.74 14.27
CA HIS A 180 -4.25 11.03 15.31
C HIS A 180 -2.92 10.31 15.08
N LEU A 181 -2.96 9.02 14.71
CA LEU A 181 -1.77 8.26 14.34
C LEU A 181 -1.05 8.85 13.13
N ALA A 182 -1.79 9.24 12.09
CA ALA A 182 -1.21 9.87 10.90
C ALA A 182 -0.52 11.20 11.24
N ALA A 183 -1.17 12.03 12.07
CA ALA A 183 -0.58 13.30 12.54
C ALA A 183 0.71 13.04 13.35
N TYR A 184 0.68 12.06 14.26
CA TYR A 184 1.85 11.68 15.05
C TYR A 184 3.03 11.18 14.19
N LEU A 185 2.75 10.39 13.15
CA LEU A 185 3.78 9.88 12.24
C LEU A 185 4.33 10.97 11.31
N THR A 186 3.53 11.98 10.97
CA THR A 186 3.94 13.09 10.08
C THR A 186 4.70 14.16 10.85
N THR A 187 4.39 14.35 12.12
CA THR A 187 5.06 15.30 13.00
C THR A 187 5.31 14.61 14.34
N PRO A 188 6.37 13.79 14.43
CA PRO A 188 6.73 13.20 15.71
C PRO A 188 7.03 14.35 16.69
N PRO A 189 6.45 14.36 17.89
CA PRO A 189 6.74 15.39 18.87
C PRO A 189 8.24 15.34 19.19
N VAL A 190 8.86 16.53 19.26
CA VAL A 190 10.28 16.69 19.59
C VAL A 190 10.54 15.99 20.93
N GLY A 191 11.23 14.85 20.90
CA GLY A 191 11.60 14.07 22.09
C GLY A 191 10.84 12.76 22.32
N ALA A 192 9.94 12.32 21.42
CA ALA A 192 9.38 10.97 21.52
C ALA A 192 10.42 9.91 21.18
N ASN A 193 10.95 9.24 22.22
CA ASN A 193 11.60 7.94 22.05
C ASN A 193 10.58 6.97 21.42
N PRO A 194 10.99 6.12 20.47
CA PRO A 194 10.12 5.05 19.99
C PRO A 194 9.74 4.20 21.20
N VAL A 195 8.43 4.08 21.45
CA VAL A 195 7.91 3.24 22.54
C VAL A 195 8.23 1.80 22.18
N GLY A 196 9.37 1.31 22.65
CA GLY A 196 9.62 -0.12 22.76
C GLY A 196 8.60 -0.65 23.76
N CYS A 197 7.65 -1.46 23.29
CA CYS A 197 6.83 -2.29 24.15
C CYS A 197 7.74 -3.19 24.98
N VAL A 198 8.09 -2.76 26.19
CA VAL A 198 8.60 -3.66 27.22
C VAL A 198 7.40 -4.44 27.72
N LEU A 199 7.21 -5.65 27.20
CA LEU A 199 6.34 -6.64 27.83
C LEU A 199 6.99 -7.02 29.17
N GLY A 200 6.61 -6.29 30.23
CA GLY A 200 6.97 -6.62 31.60
C GLY A 200 6.34 -7.95 31.98
N SER A 201 7.13 -9.03 31.91
CA SER A 201 6.82 -10.31 32.54
C SER A 201 6.87 -10.15 34.05
N GLY A 202 5.71 -10.09 34.69
CA GLY A 202 5.57 -10.14 36.15
C GLY A 202 4.49 -11.15 36.52
N VAL A 203 4.88 -12.42 36.65
CA VAL A 203 4.05 -13.47 37.27
C VAL A 203 4.02 -13.21 38.77
N PRO A 204 2.85 -13.14 39.44
CA PRO A 204 2.81 -13.06 40.90
C PRO A 204 3.00 -14.47 41.48
N VAL A 205 4.05 -14.62 42.30
CA VAL A 205 4.20 -15.76 43.21
C VAL A 205 3.38 -15.45 44.47
N LEU A 206 2.49 -16.38 44.81
CA LEU A 206 1.68 -16.39 46.02
C LEU A 206 2.57 -16.59 47.26
N THR A 207 2.29 -15.83 48.31
CA THR A 207 2.47 -16.24 49.72
C THR A 207 1.27 -15.77 50.51
#